data_AF-A0A7C1CDG3-F1
#
_entry.id   AF-A0A7C1CDG3-F1
#
_cell.length_a   1.000
_cell.length_b   1.000
_cell.length_c   1.000
_cell.angle_alpha   90.00
_cell.angle_beta   90.00
_cell.angle_gamma   90.00
#
_symmetry.space_group_name_H-M   'P 1'
#
loop_
_entity.id
_entity.type
_entity.pdbx_description
1 polymer ?
#
loop_
_entity_poly.entity_id
_entity_poly.type
_entity_poly.pdbx_seq_one_letter_code
_entity_poly.pdbx_strand_id
1 'polypeptide(L)'
;MAEQEAYRRGFKLLKGYSELSLASQILGIISLILIFPMLFAIFTQLGREPWSSPPEPGLRQHFMNFAWLLVVEVLLILASIILSLIAIYGRLVPAGETLAKWRSTFSSSAKLMKYGYWSFLGLIILAIIILVAGIAPHIGDLHGLISSSRSETNGMIISLVFTFLGAALVVIVASIAYLVGWIGEIMFLFELSTQTSLQGFRTAGILYLLAFLVGFVSVIPYLILVISFVAPALQIAALIILRESAIKALKEASQAPATNAPPASQ
;
A
#
# COMPACT_ATOMS: atom_id res chain seq x y z
N MET A 1 7.50 34.29 7.53
CA MET A 1 6.17 33.69 7.84
C MET A 1 5.84 32.49 6.94
N ALA A 2 6.00 32.59 5.62
CA ALA A 2 5.71 31.50 4.68
C ALA A 2 6.48 30.19 4.93
N GLU A 3 7.76 30.24 5.31
CA GLU A 3 8.54 29.03 5.61
C GLU A 3 8.04 28.27 6.85
N GLN A 4 7.64 29.00 7.90
CA GLN A 4 7.13 28.38 9.13
C GLN A 4 5.72 27.81 8.94
N GLU A 5 4.94 28.41 8.04
CA GLU A 5 3.67 27.84 7.59
C GLU A 5 3.87 26.56 6.78
N ALA A 6 4.83 26.54 5.85
CA ALA A 6 5.19 25.34 5.09
C ALA A 6 5.68 24.22 6.02
N TYR A 7 6.53 24.54 6.99
CA TYR A 7 6.94 23.60 8.04
C TYR A 7 5.73 23.00 8.77
N ARG A 8 4.88 23.86 9.39
CA ARG A 8 3.74 23.40 10.19
C ARG A 8 2.74 22.60 9.37
N ARG A 9 2.42 23.06 8.16
CA ARG A 9 1.51 22.35 7.26
C ARG A 9 2.09 21.00 6.83
N GLY A 10 3.38 20.96 6.50
CA GLY A 10 4.11 19.76 6.15
C GLY A 10 4.04 18.67 7.23
N PHE A 11 4.40 19.01 8.47
CA PHE A 11 4.34 18.04 9.57
C PHE A 11 2.91 17.67 10.00
N LYS A 12 1.93 18.56 9.86
CA LYS A 12 0.51 18.20 10.03
C LYS A 12 0.06 17.17 9.00
N LEU A 13 0.50 17.31 7.75
CA LEU A 13 0.22 16.33 6.70
C LEU A 13 0.92 14.99 7.00
N LEU A 14 2.18 15.01 7.42
CA LEU A 14 2.93 13.79 7.77
C LEU A 14 2.33 13.04 8.98
N LYS A 15 1.85 13.79 9.98
CA LYS A 15 1.06 13.22 11.09
C LYS A 15 -0.22 12.56 10.56
N GLY A 16 -0.98 13.27 9.72
CA GLY A 16 -2.21 12.75 9.13
C GLY A 16 -1.98 11.53 8.22
N TYR A 17 -0.87 11.49 7.49
CA TYR A 17 -0.41 10.31 6.75
C TYR A 17 -0.25 9.12 7.71
N SER A 18 0.52 9.31 8.79
CA SER A 18 0.79 8.24 9.75
C SER A 18 -0.50 7.70 10.39
N GLU A 19 -1.44 8.59 10.75
CA GLU A 19 -2.71 8.20 11.36
C GLU A 19 -3.62 7.42 10.39
N LEU A 20 -3.72 7.86 9.14
CA LEU A 20 -4.52 7.16 8.12
C LEU A 20 -3.89 5.83 7.71
N SER A 21 -2.57 5.80 7.55
CA SER A 21 -1.84 4.56 7.24
C SER A 21 -1.93 3.55 8.38
N LEU A 22 -1.88 3.98 9.65
CA LEU A 22 -2.14 3.08 10.79
C LEU A 22 -3.54 2.50 10.75
N ALA A 23 -4.56 3.34 10.52
CA ALA A 23 -5.94 2.87 10.40
C ALA A 23 -6.10 1.85 9.26
N SER A 24 -5.50 2.12 8.09
CA SER A 24 -5.49 1.20 6.96
C SER A 24 -4.81 -0.13 7.29
N GLN A 25 -3.64 -0.11 7.95
CA GLN A 25 -2.92 -1.32 8.33
C GLN A 25 -3.70 -2.16 9.35
N ILE A 26 -4.32 -1.51 10.34
CA ILE A 26 -5.16 -2.19 11.33
C ILE A 26 -6.37 -2.86 10.64
N LEU A 27 -7.05 -2.17 9.72
CA LEU A 27 -8.13 -2.77 8.93
C LEU A 27 -7.64 -3.94 8.09
N GLY A 28 -6.45 -3.83 7.48
CA GLY A 28 -5.83 -4.92 6.72
C GLY A 28 -5.55 -6.15 7.58
N ILE A 29 -5.00 -5.96 8.78
CA ILE A 29 -4.76 -7.06 9.74
C ILE A 29 -6.07 -7.68 10.21
N ILE A 30 -7.08 -6.86 10.54
CA ILE A 30 -8.42 -7.36 10.92
C ILE A 30 -9.00 -8.22 9.79
N SER A 31 -8.92 -7.73 8.55
CA SER A 31 -9.37 -8.48 7.37
C SER A 31 -8.64 -9.82 7.24
N LEU A 32 -7.31 -9.82 7.42
CA LEU A 32 -6.49 -11.01 7.30
C LEU A 32 -6.79 -12.05 8.41
N ILE A 33 -7.09 -11.58 9.63
CA ILE A 33 -7.53 -12.43 10.74
C ILE A 33 -8.91 -13.04 10.45
N LEU A 34 -9.83 -12.28 9.86
CA LEU A 34 -11.19 -12.74 9.56
C LEU A 34 -11.21 -13.82 8.46
N ILE A 35 -10.34 -13.73 7.46
CA ILE A 35 -10.26 -14.73 6.38
C ILE A 35 -9.37 -15.93 6.76
N PHE A 36 -8.52 -15.82 7.78
CA PHE A 36 -7.60 -16.89 8.17
C PHE A 36 -8.26 -18.26 8.41
N PRO A 37 -9.41 -18.38 9.12
CA PRO A 37 -10.09 -19.66 9.28
C PRO A 37 -10.56 -20.27 7.95
N MET A 38 -10.99 -19.43 7.01
CA MET A 38 -11.43 -19.85 5.68
C MET A 38 -10.24 -20.32 4.84
N LEU A 39 -9.14 -19.56 4.82
CA LEU A 39 -7.90 -19.98 4.14
C LEU A 39 -7.36 -21.28 4.74
N PHE A 40 -7.34 -21.40 6.06
CA PHE A 40 -6.89 -22.61 6.76
C PHE A 40 -7.75 -23.83 6.39
N ALA A 41 -9.08 -23.68 6.38
CA ALA A 41 -9.99 -24.74 5.94
C ALA A 41 -9.71 -25.18 4.49
N ILE A 42 -9.57 -24.23 3.57
CA ILE A 42 -9.23 -24.48 2.16
C ILE A 42 -7.89 -25.22 2.05
N PHE A 43 -6.84 -24.75 2.73
CA PHE A 43 -5.50 -25.36 2.69
C PHE A 43 -5.48 -26.78 3.25
N THR A 44 -6.19 -27.04 4.36
CA THR A 44 -6.26 -28.39 4.95
C THR A 44 -7.03 -29.40 4.08
N GLN A 45 -7.91 -28.91 3.20
CA GLN A 45 -8.65 -29.74 2.25
C GLN A 45 -7.89 -29.95 0.93
N LEU A 46 -7.18 -28.93 0.43
CA LEU A 46 -6.34 -29.02 -0.78
C LEU A 46 -5.24 -30.08 -0.70
N GLY A 47 -4.76 -30.41 0.51
CA GLY A 47 -3.74 -31.45 0.72
C GLY A 47 -4.26 -32.88 0.74
N ARG A 48 -5.58 -33.10 0.70
CA ARG A 48 -6.19 -34.42 0.93
C ARG A 48 -6.91 -35.02 -0.28
N GLU A 49 -7.31 -34.21 -1.26
CA GLU A 49 -8.02 -34.72 -2.44
C GLU A 49 -7.29 -34.38 -3.76
N PRO A 50 -7.23 -35.33 -4.72
CA PRO A 50 -6.79 -35.02 -6.07
C PRO A 50 -7.76 -33.99 -6.70
N TRP A 51 -7.19 -33.03 -7.45
CA TRP A 51 -7.89 -31.90 -8.08
C TRP A 51 -9.08 -32.29 -9.00
N SER A 52 -9.25 -33.59 -9.28
CA SER A 52 -10.33 -34.16 -10.08
C SER A 52 -11.60 -34.50 -9.31
N SER A 53 -11.62 -34.36 -7.98
CA SER A 53 -12.78 -34.69 -7.14
C SER A 53 -13.71 -33.48 -7.04
N PRO A 54 -15.03 -33.62 -7.29
CA PRO A 54 -15.96 -32.53 -7.08
C PRO A 54 -15.95 -32.12 -5.60
N PRO A 55 -15.94 -30.80 -5.28
CA PRO A 55 -15.84 -30.34 -3.90
C PRO A 55 -16.99 -30.92 -3.07
N GLU A 56 -16.66 -31.50 -1.91
CA GLU A 56 -17.63 -32.13 -1.01
C GLU A 56 -18.83 -31.18 -0.75
N PRO A 57 -20.07 -31.69 -0.66
CA PRO A 57 -21.25 -30.87 -0.41
C PRO A 57 -21.17 -30.05 0.89
N GLY A 58 -20.40 -30.50 1.89
CA GLY A 58 -20.12 -29.75 3.11
C GLY A 58 -19.32 -28.46 2.90
N LEU A 59 -18.44 -28.43 1.89
CA LEU A 59 -17.64 -27.28 1.48
C LEU A 59 -18.54 -26.18 0.91
N ARG A 60 -19.51 -26.55 0.08
CA ARG A 60 -20.51 -25.62 -0.49
C ARG A 60 -21.38 -24.99 0.60
N GLN A 61 -21.79 -25.77 1.61
CA GLN A 61 -22.54 -25.27 2.77
C GLN A 61 -21.69 -24.33 3.64
N HIS A 62 -20.41 -24.64 3.86
CA HIS A 62 -19.48 -23.73 4.53
C HIS A 62 -19.29 -22.44 3.74
N PHE A 63 -19.01 -22.49 2.44
CA PHE A 63 -18.89 -21.30 1.58
C PHE A 63 -20.13 -20.40 1.66
N MET A 64 -21.35 -20.96 1.69
CA MET A 64 -22.57 -20.17 1.87
C MET A 64 -22.67 -19.52 3.27
N ASN A 65 -22.26 -20.23 4.33
CA ASN A 65 -22.22 -19.67 5.69
C ASN A 65 -21.15 -18.57 5.84
N PHE A 66 -20.07 -18.61 5.04
CA PHE A 66 -19.00 -17.60 4.99
C PHE A 66 -19.25 -16.50 3.95
N ALA A 67 -20.34 -16.56 3.16
CA ALA A 67 -20.62 -15.58 2.12
C ALA A 67 -20.80 -14.16 2.67
N TRP A 68 -21.42 -14.01 3.84
CA TRP A 68 -21.53 -12.70 4.50
C TRP A 68 -20.16 -12.20 5.00
N LEU A 69 -19.29 -13.10 5.46
CA LEU A 69 -17.93 -12.77 5.88
C LEU A 69 -17.11 -12.29 4.69
N LEU A 70 -17.26 -12.89 3.50
CA LEU A 70 -16.64 -12.41 2.27
C LEU A 70 -17.09 -10.99 1.91
N VAL A 71 -18.39 -10.67 2.04
CA VAL A 71 -18.87 -9.31 1.79
C VAL A 71 -18.25 -8.31 2.76
N VAL A 72 -18.23 -8.64 4.05
CA VAL A 72 -17.60 -7.79 5.09
C VAL A 72 -16.10 -7.63 4.82
N GLU A 73 -15.43 -8.70 4.42
CA GLU A 73 -14.02 -8.69 4.09
C GLU A 73 -13.73 -7.80 2.88
N VAL A 74 -14.49 -7.93 1.79
CA VAL A 74 -14.36 -7.05 0.62
C VAL A 74 -14.53 -5.59 1.02
N LEU A 75 -15.50 -5.27 1.88
CA LEU A 75 -15.69 -3.91 2.38
C LEU A 75 -14.51 -3.43 3.22
N LEU A 76 -13.93 -4.28 4.08
CA LEU A 76 -12.76 -3.95 4.90
C LEU A 76 -11.51 -3.73 4.05
N ILE A 77 -11.27 -4.58 3.05
CA ILE A 77 -10.17 -4.45 2.09
C ILE A 77 -10.34 -3.15 1.31
N LEU A 78 -11.53 -2.87 0.78
CA LEU A 78 -11.80 -1.63 0.05
C LEU A 78 -11.59 -0.39 0.94
N ALA A 79 -12.08 -0.41 2.18
CA ALA A 79 -11.86 0.67 3.13
C ALA A 79 -10.37 0.87 3.42
N SER A 80 -9.62 -0.23 3.61
CA SER A 80 -8.16 -0.17 3.81
C SER A 80 -7.44 0.42 2.60
N ILE A 81 -7.76 -0.02 1.38
CA ILE A 81 -7.19 0.51 0.14
C ILE A 81 -7.50 2.00 0.00
N ILE A 82 -8.75 2.41 0.20
CA ILE A 82 -9.16 3.82 0.11
C ILE A 82 -8.39 4.68 1.12
N LEU A 83 -8.28 4.23 2.38
CA LEU A 83 -7.52 4.94 3.39
C LEU A 83 -6.03 5.05 3.04
N SER A 84 -5.42 3.97 2.53
CA SER A 84 -4.04 3.97 2.04
C SER A 84 -3.84 4.97 0.89
N LEU A 85 -4.76 5.00 -0.08
CA LEU A 85 -4.72 5.98 -1.18
C LEU A 85 -4.82 7.42 -0.66
N ILE A 86 -5.75 7.70 0.27
CA ILE A 86 -5.89 9.02 0.88
C ILE A 86 -4.64 9.38 1.69
N ALA A 87 -4.04 8.42 2.39
CA ALA A 87 -2.82 8.63 3.14
C ALA A 87 -1.66 9.02 2.20
N ILE A 88 -1.46 8.29 1.09
CA ILE A 88 -0.36 8.56 0.15
C ILE A 88 -0.62 9.85 -0.64
N TYR A 89 -1.70 9.92 -1.41
CA TYR A 89 -1.95 11.01 -2.36
C TYR A 89 -2.54 12.26 -1.70
N GLY A 90 -3.30 12.09 -0.61
CA GLY A 90 -3.91 13.20 0.12
C GLY A 90 -3.01 13.79 1.21
N ARG A 91 -2.04 13.04 1.73
CA ARG A 91 -1.20 13.48 2.86
C ARG A 91 0.30 13.39 2.58
N LEU A 92 0.84 12.21 2.27
CA LEU A 92 2.28 11.98 2.15
C LEU A 92 2.92 12.76 1.00
N VAL A 93 2.40 12.63 -0.22
CA VAL A 93 2.93 13.35 -1.41
C VAL A 93 2.82 14.86 -1.20
N PRO A 94 1.67 15.42 -0.76
CA PRO A 94 1.58 16.84 -0.40
C PRO A 94 2.51 17.26 0.75
N ALA A 95 2.79 16.38 1.72
CA ALA A 95 3.73 16.67 2.80
C ALA A 95 5.15 16.87 2.26
N GLY A 96 5.60 15.98 1.36
CA GLY A 96 6.89 16.10 0.68
C GLY A 96 7.01 17.40 -0.10
N GLU A 97 5.99 17.73 -0.92
CA GLU A 97 5.97 19.00 -1.68
C GLU A 97 5.96 20.23 -0.79
N THR A 98 5.21 20.20 0.32
CA THR A 98 5.12 21.33 1.25
C THR A 98 6.43 21.50 2.02
N LEU A 99 7.06 20.42 2.46
CA LEU A 99 8.32 20.46 3.19
C LEU A 99 9.50 20.83 2.28
N ALA A 100 9.45 20.48 0.99
CA ALA A 100 10.41 20.97 -0.01
C ALA A 100 10.39 22.50 -0.19
N LYS A 101 9.28 23.16 0.12
CA LYS A 101 9.21 24.64 0.16
C LYS A 101 9.86 25.22 1.42
N TRP A 102 9.93 24.44 2.51
CA TRP A 102 10.64 24.85 3.73
C TRP A 102 12.16 24.65 3.59
N ARG A 103 12.60 23.50 3.03
CA ARG A 103 14.00 23.23 2.72
C ARG A 103 14.14 22.56 1.36
N SER A 104 15.00 23.14 0.51
CA SER A 104 15.26 22.64 -0.84
C SER A 104 15.88 21.24 -0.89
N THR A 105 16.52 20.79 0.21
CA THR A 105 17.07 19.44 0.35
C THR A 105 16.03 18.37 0.06
N PHE A 106 14.76 18.59 0.42
CA PHE A 106 13.68 17.62 0.17
C PHE A 106 13.17 17.59 -1.27
N SER A 107 13.68 18.44 -2.17
CA SER A 107 13.16 18.56 -3.54
C SER A 107 13.34 17.26 -4.33
N SER A 108 14.47 16.58 -4.15
CA SER A 108 14.75 15.32 -4.84
C SER A 108 13.83 14.20 -4.35
N SER A 109 13.79 14.00 -3.02
CA SER A 109 12.97 12.97 -2.39
C SER A 109 11.46 13.18 -2.64
N ALA A 110 10.97 14.42 -2.56
CA ALA A 110 9.59 14.77 -2.88
C ALA A 110 9.22 14.49 -4.35
N LYS A 111 10.13 14.76 -5.30
CA LYS A 111 9.91 14.44 -6.73
C LYS A 111 9.83 12.94 -6.94
N LEU A 112 10.75 12.16 -6.35
CA LEU A 112 10.73 10.70 -6.44
C LEU A 112 9.42 10.12 -5.91
N MET A 113 8.98 10.56 -4.72
CA MET A 113 7.69 10.17 -4.13
C MET A 113 6.53 10.51 -5.07
N LYS A 114 6.47 11.76 -5.54
CA LYS A 114 5.38 12.22 -6.41
C LYS A 114 5.31 11.39 -7.68
N TYR A 115 6.38 11.38 -8.47
CA TYR A 115 6.35 10.71 -9.78
C TYR A 115 6.24 9.20 -9.62
N GLY A 116 6.94 8.58 -8.67
CA GLY A 116 6.84 7.15 -8.41
C GLY A 116 5.42 6.73 -8.06
N TYR A 117 4.79 7.36 -7.06
CA TYR A 117 3.43 7.02 -6.66
C TYR A 117 2.38 7.36 -7.73
N TRP A 118 2.49 8.49 -8.43
CA TRP A 118 1.53 8.81 -9.51
C TRP A 118 1.66 7.87 -10.72
N SER A 119 2.88 7.53 -11.12
CA SER A 119 3.12 6.53 -12.18
C SER A 119 2.61 5.16 -11.78
N PHE A 120 2.83 4.74 -10.53
CA PHE A 120 2.26 3.50 -9.99
C PHE A 120 0.74 3.47 -10.12
N LEU A 121 0.03 4.52 -9.69
CA LEU A 121 -1.42 4.59 -9.77
C LEU A 121 -1.92 4.50 -11.21
N GLY A 122 -1.30 5.27 -12.12
CA GLY A 122 -1.66 5.25 -13.54
C GLY A 122 -1.47 3.87 -14.18
N LEU A 123 -0.37 3.19 -13.84
CA LEU A 123 -0.08 1.84 -14.35
C LEU A 123 -1.01 0.77 -13.77
N ILE A 124 -1.39 0.87 -12.50
CA ILE A 124 -2.39 -0.04 -11.91
C ILE A 124 -3.76 0.15 -12.56
N ILE A 125 -4.19 1.40 -12.78
CA ILE A 125 -5.43 1.68 -13.52
C ILE A 125 -5.36 1.09 -14.93
N LEU A 126 -4.22 1.25 -15.62
CA LEU A 126 -4.01 0.67 -16.94
C LEU A 126 -4.08 -0.87 -16.92
N ALA A 127 -3.46 -1.53 -15.93
CA ALA A 127 -3.53 -2.98 -15.78
C ALA A 127 -4.97 -3.45 -15.58
N ILE A 128 -5.77 -2.75 -14.78
CA ILE A 128 -7.21 -3.03 -14.59
C ILE A 128 -7.96 -2.86 -15.91
N ILE A 129 -7.69 -1.78 -16.66
CA ILE A 129 -8.33 -1.56 -17.97
C ILE A 129 -7.99 -2.69 -18.95
N ILE A 130 -6.74 -3.14 -19.01
CA ILE A 130 -6.33 -4.27 -19.86
C ILE A 130 -7.08 -5.54 -19.47
N LEU A 131 -7.16 -5.85 -18.17
CA LEU A 131 -7.90 -7.01 -17.66
C LEU A 131 -9.38 -6.93 -18.03
N VAL A 132 -10.03 -5.80 -17.75
CA VAL A 132 -11.46 -5.61 -18.05
C VAL A 132 -11.70 -5.68 -19.55
N ALA A 133 -10.91 -5.01 -20.37
CA ALA A 133 -11.07 -5.00 -21.82
C ALA A 133 -10.80 -6.36 -22.47
N GLY A 134 -9.86 -7.14 -21.93
CA GLY A 134 -9.56 -8.48 -22.43
C GLY A 134 -10.52 -9.56 -21.92
N ILE A 135 -11.14 -9.39 -20.76
CA ILE A 135 -12.13 -10.33 -20.20
C ILE A 135 -13.54 -10.03 -20.74
N ALA A 136 -13.93 -8.76 -20.87
CA ALA A 136 -15.29 -8.34 -21.22
C ALA A 136 -15.89 -9.02 -22.47
N PRO A 137 -15.15 -9.20 -23.58
CA PRO A 137 -15.67 -9.90 -24.77
C PRO A 137 -16.06 -11.36 -24.50
N HIS A 138 -15.44 -11.99 -23.50
CA HIS A 138 -15.60 -13.42 -23.20
C HIS A 138 -16.61 -13.70 -22.10
N ILE A 139 -17.17 -12.67 -21.43
CA ILE A 139 -18.13 -12.84 -20.32
C ILE A 139 -19.43 -13.51 -20.80
N GLY A 140 -19.85 -13.25 -22.05
CA GLY A 140 -21.02 -13.90 -22.67
C GLY A 140 -20.78 -15.37 -23.01
N ASP A 141 -19.59 -15.70 -23.52
CA ASP A 141 -19.23 -17.06 -23.95
C ASP A 141 -18.89 -17.98 -22.77
N LEU A 142 -18.43 -17.44 -21.64
CA LEU A 142 -18.26 -18.16 -20.37
C LEU A 142 -19.57 -18.75 -19.83
N HIS A 143 -20.72 -18.15 -20.18
CA HIS A 143 -22.05 -18.71 -19.86
C HIS A 143 -22.50 -19.81 -20.84
N GLY A 144 -21.90 -19.87 -22.04
CA GLY A 144 -22.25 -20.76 -23.15
C GLY A 144 -21.26 -21.91 -23.39
N LEU A 145 -20.34 -22.17 -22.45
CA LEU A 145 -19.24 -23.16 -22.52
C LEU A 145 -19.67 -24.62 -22.78
N ILE A 146 -20.97 -24.91 -22.90
CA ILE A 146 -21.52 -26.24 -23.19
C ILE A 146 -21.63 -26.47 -24.71
N SER A 147 -21.55 -25.44 -25.57
CA SER A 147 -21.85 -25.56 -27.02
C SER A 147 -20.79 -25.04 -28.00
N SER A 148 -19.64 -24.53 -27.55
CA SER A 148 -18.65 -23.91 -28.44
C SER A 148 -17.73 -24.92 -29.14
N SER A 149 -17.31 -24.59 -30.37
CA SER A 149 -16.38 -25.43 -31.13
C SER A 149 -14.95 -25.39 -30.53
N ARG A 150 -14.17 -26.47 -30.72
CA ARG A 150 -12.80 -26.62 -30.19
C ARG A 150 -11.84 -25.52 -30.68
N SER A 151 -12.11 -24.93 -31.85
CA SER A 151 -11.31 -23.86 -32.45
C SER A 151 -11.56 -22.48 -31.79
N GLU A 152 -12.84 -22.14 -31.53
CA GLU A 152 -13.22 -20.91 -30.84
C GLU A 152 -12.74 -20.91 -29.39
N THR A 153 -12.82 -22.08 -28.74
CA THR A 153 -12.34 -22.28 -27.37
C THR A 153 -10.83 -22.05 -27.26
N ASN A 154 -10.03 -22.54 -28.22
CA ASN A 154 -8.58 -22.30 -28.25
C ASN A 154 -8.22 -20.83 -28.51
N GLY A 155 -8.95 -20.13 -29.39
CA GLY A 155 -8.76 -18.70 -29.65
C GLY A 155 -9.05 -17.83 -28.42
N MET A 156 -10.13 -18.14 -27.70
CA MET A 156 -10.49 -17.51 -26.43
C MET A 156 -9.41 -17.73 -25.36
N ILE A 157 -8.94 -18.97 -25.16
CA ILE A 157 -7.90 -19.28 -24.18
C ILE A 157 -6.61 -18.50 -24.48
N ILE A 158 -6.17 -18.46 -25.75
CA ILE A 158 -4.98 -17.72 -26.17
C ILE A 158 -5.15 -16.22 -25.89
N SER A 159 -6.30 -15.63 -26.25
CA SER A 159 -6.61 -14.22 -25.97
C SER A 159 -6.58 -13.90 -24.47
N LEU A 160 -7.13 -14.78 -23.65
CA LEU A 160 -7.13 -14.66 -22.20
C LEU A 160 -5.69 -14.68 -21.64
N VAL A 161 -4.89 -15.65 -22.08
CA VAL A 161 -3.47 -15.79 -21.68
C VAL A 161 -2.67 -14.53 -22.03
N PHE A 162 -2.82 -14.01 -23.26
CA PHE A 162 -2.14 -12.77 -23.66
C PHE A 162 -2.62 -11.55 -22.87
N THR A 163 -3.91 -11.49 -22.52
CA THR A 163 -4.46 -10.43 -21.65
C THR A 163 -3.81 -10.48 -20.26
N PHE A 164 -3.74 -11.66 -19.65
CA PHE A 164 -3.10 -11.84 -18.35
C PHE A 164 -1.61 -11.55 -18.38
N LEU A 165 -0.89 -11.99 -19.42
CA LEU A 165 0.53 -11.66 -19.62
C LEU A 165 0.75 -10.15 -19.79
N GLY A 166 -0.10 -9.48 -20.57
CA GLY A 166 -0.04 -8.03 -20.76
C GLY A 166 -0.29 -7.28 -19.46
N ALA A 167 -1.33 -7.65 -18.72
CA ALA A 167 -1.62 -7.07 -17.41
C ALA A 167 -0.49 -7.33 -16.40
N ALA A 168 0.07 -8.54 -16.37
CA ALA A 168 1.19 -8.90 -15.51
C ALA A 168 2.43 -8.05 -15.81
N LEU A 169 2.75 -7.84 -17.09
CA LEU A 169 3.87 -6.98 -17.49
C LEU A 169 3.65 -5.54 -16.99
N VAL A 170 2.45 -4.99 -17.13
CA VAL A 170 2.12 -3.65 -16.62
C VAL A 170 2.23 -3.60 -15.09
N VAL A 171 1.79 -4.64 -14.38
CA VAL A 171 1.93 -4.74 -12.91
C VAL A 171 3.41 -4.78 -12.48
N ILE A 172 4.28 -5.45 -13.24
CA ILE A 172 5.73 -5.43 -12.98
C ILE A 172 6.27 -4.00 -13.10
N VAL A 173 5.92 -3.28 -14.18
CA VAL A 173 6.34 -1.88 -14.36
C VAL A 173 5.74 -0.97 -13.27
N ALA A 174 4.49 -1.21 -12.87
CA ALA A 174 3.86 -0.50 -11.76
C ALA A 174 4.63 -0.72 -10.45
N SER A 175 5.05 -1.95 -10.19
CA SER A 175 5.81 -2.32 -8.98
C SER A 175 7.17 -1.61 -8.94
N ILE A 176 7.82 -1.44 -10.09
CA ILE A 176 9.06 -0.65 -10.20
C ILE A 176 8.78 0.83 -9.89
N ALA A 177 7.71 1.41 -10.45
CA ALA A 177 7.32 2.80 -10.17
C ALA A 177 6.99 3.01 -8.67
N TYR A 178 6.30 2.05 -8.05
CA TYR A 178 6.03 2.04 -6.61
C TYR A 178 7.34 2.04 -5.81
N LEU A 179 8.31 1.20 -6.18
CA LEU A 179 9.61 1.13 -5.53
C LEU A 179 10.39 2.46 -5.63
N VAL A 180 10.30 3.17 -6.77
CA VAL A 180 10.85 4.52 -6.90
C VAL A 180 10.20 5.50 -5.93
N GLY A 181 8.86 5.46 -5.80
CA GLY A 181 8.12 6.30 -4.85
C GLY A 181 8.52 6.02 -3.40
N TRP A 182 8.64 4.73 -3.05
CA TRP A 182 9.06 4.25 -1.73
C TRP A 182 10.50 4.64 -1.39
N ILE A 183 11.45 4.54 -2.33
CA ILE A 183 12.82 5.03 -2.15
C ILE A 183 12.81 6.53 -1.83
N GLY A 184 11.99 7.30 -2.55
CA GLY A 184 11.80 8.72 -2.27
C GLY A 184 11.32 8.97 -0.83
N GLU A 185 10.38 8.17 -0.32
CA GLU A 185 9.89 8.25 1.05
C GLU A 185 10.99 7.93 2.07
N ILE A 186 11.79 6.89 1.85
CA ILE A 186 12.91 6.56 2.74
C ILE A 186 13.93 7.70 2.77
N MET A 187 14.34 8.21 1.60
CA MET A 187 15.27 9.34 1.52
C MET A 187 14.72 10.56 2.26
N PHE A 188 13.42 10.87 2.06
CA PHE A 188 12.74 11.97 2.71
C PHE A 188 12.78 11.85 4.24
N LEU A 189 12.57 10.65 4.79
CA LEU A 189 12.64 10.41 6.25
C LEU A 189 14.06 10.61 6.81
N PHE A 190 15.09 10.19 6.09
CA PHE A 190 16.48 10.41 6.50
C PHE A 190 16.86 11.90 6.45
N GLU A 191 16.44 12.61 5.39
CA GLU A 191 16.61 14.05 5.28
C GLU A 191 15.87 14.77 6.42
N LEU A 192 14.66 14.32 6.77
CA LEU A 192 13.87 14.91 7.86
C LEU A 192 14.57 14.77 9.20
N SER A 193 15.13 13.59 9.48
CA SER A 193 15.95 13.36 10.68
C SER A 193 17.14 14.31 10.74
N THR A 194 17.78 14.58 9.61
CA THR A 194 18.94 15.47 9.53
C THR A 194 18.56 16.92 9.79
N GLN A 195 17.45 17.39 9.17
CA GLN A 195 17.01 18.79 9.27
C GLN A 195 16.33 19.13 10.60
N THR A 196 15.74 18.15 11.29
CA THR A 196 15.05 18.36 12.57
C THR A 196 15.83 17.85 13.78
N SER A 197 16.95 17.14 13.57
CA SER A 197 17.67 16.39 14.61
C SER A 197 16.84 15.32 15.34
N LEU A 198 15.60 15.06 14.91
CA LEU A 198 14.75 14.02 15.47
C LEU A 198 15.10 12.67 14.84
N GLN A 199 15.82 11.84 15.60
CA GLN A 199 16.25 10.50 15.15
C GLN A 199 15.08 9.58 14.77
N GLY A 200 13.88 9.82 15.30
CA GLY A 200 12.70 8.99 15.04
C GLY A 200 12.34 8.90 13.56
N PHE A 201 12.57 9.95 12.75
CA PHE A 201 12.33 9.86 11.30
C PHE A 201 13.26 8.84 10.63
N ARG A 202 14.55 8.84 10.99
CA ARG A 202 15.51 7.85 10.49
C ARG A 202 15.16 6.44 10.97
N THR A 203 14.79 6.28 12.23
CA THR A 203 14.35 4.99 12.77
C THR A 203 13.12 4.46 12.03
N ALA A 204 12.13 5.31 11.74
CA ALA A 204 10.97 4.93 10.94
C ALA A 204 11.38 4.47 9.52
N GLY A 205 12.29 5.19 8.87
CA GLY A 205 12.83 4.80 7.57
C GLY A 205 13.54 3.44 7.60
N ILE A 206 14.35 3.17 8.63
CA ILE A 206 15.01 1.87 8.82
C ILE A 206 13.97 0.76 9.02
N LEU A 207 12.94 1.00 9.84
CA LEU A 207 11.89 0.01 10.08
C LEU A 207 11.07 -0.31 8.82
N TYR A 208 10.78 0.69 7.98
CA TYR A 208 10.16 0.42 6.67
C TYR A 208 11.05 -0.43 5.77
N LEU A 209 12.35 -0.14 5.73
CA LEU A 209 13.31 -0.93 4.95
C LEU A 209 13.42 -2.36 5.47
N LEU A 210 13.48 -2.55 6.79
CA LEU A 210 13.45 -3.86 7.41
C LEU A 210 12.15 -4.59 7.12
N ALA A 211 11.00 -3.93 7.22
CA ALA A 211 9.71 -4.54 6.90
C ALA A 211 9.65 -5.03 5.44
N PHE A 212 10.21 -4.26 4.51
CA PHE A 212 10.31 -4.65 3.10
C PHE A 212 11.21 -5.89 2.92
N LEU A 213 12.40 -5.90 3.53
CA LEU A 213 13.32 -7.04 3.46
C LEU A 213 12.72 -8.31 4.09
N VAL A 214 12.08 -8.16 5.25
CA VAL A 214 11.38 -9.25 5.94
C VAL A 214 10.23 -9.79 5.09
N GLY A 215 9.45 -8.89 4.47
CA GLY A 215 8.40 -9.26 3.52
C GLY A 215 8.95 -10.04 2.32
N PHE A 216 10.09 -9.62 1.75
CA PHE A 216 10.72 -10.34 0.65
C PHE A 216 11.17 -11.75 1.05
N VAL A 217 11.78 -11.91 2.24
CA VAL A 217 12.21 -13.23 2.76
C VAL A 217 11.00 -14.11 3.08
N SER A 218 9.85 -13.53 3.45
CA SER A 218 8.62 -14.28 3.76
C SER A 218 8.00 -15.00 2.56
N VAL A 219 8.42 -14.69 1.32
CA VAL A 219 7.99 -15.42 0.10
C VAL A 219 8.55 -16.86 0.08
N ILE A 220 9.50 -17.19 0.95
CA ILE A 220 10.00 -18.57 1.14
C ILE A 220 8.94 -19.40 1.87
N PRO A 221 8.36 -20.44 1.25
CA PRO A 221 7.16 -21.14 1.74
C PRO A 221 7.23 -21.64 3.19
N TYR A 222 8.41 -22.04 3.66
CA TYR A 222 8.60 -22.60 5.01
C TYR A 222 8.67 -21.57 6.15
N LEU A 223 8.74 -20.28 5.83
CA LEU A 223 8.86 -19.19 6.81
C LEU A 223 7.61 -18.30 6.90
N ILE A 224 6.61 -18.55 6.06
CA ILE A 224 5.39 -17.73 5.93
C ILE A 224 4.71 -17.52 7.29
N LEU A 225 4.47 -18.57 8.08
CA LEU A 225 3.62 -18.47 9.28
C LEU A 225 4.20 -17.59 10.41
N VAL A 226 5.53 -17.61 10.61
CA VAL A 226 6.18 -16.83 11.67
C VAL A 226 6.57 -15.43 11.19
N ILE A 227 6.97 -15.30 9.92
CA ILE A 227 7.48 -14.03 9.37
C ILE A 227 6.34 -13.11 8.90
N SER A 228 5.18 -13.63 8.53
CA SER A 228 4.05 -12.84 8.01
C SER A 228 3.55 -11.77 8.98
N PHE A 229 3.73 -11.93 10.29
CA PHE A 229 3.33 -10.93 11.30
C PHE A 229 4.44 -9.91 11.61
N VAL A 230 5.69 -10.25 11.31
CA VAL A 230 6.84 -9.38 11.63
C VAL A 230 6.87 -8.17 10.73
N ALA A 231 6.68 -8.33 9.41
CA ALA A 231 6.67 -7.21 8.48
C ALA A 231 5.56 -6.18 8.79
N PRO A 232 4.28 -6.58 9.00
CA PRO A 232 3.23 -5.66 9.45
C PRO A 232 3.54 -4.98 10.79
N ALA A 233 4.08 -5.72 11.76
CA ALA A 233 4.44 -5.15 13.07
C ALA A 233 5.53 -4.06 12.94
N LEU A 234 6.55 -4.30 12.10
CA LEU A 234 7.59 -3.31 11.81
C LEU A 234 7.02 -2.07 11.12
N GLN A 235 6.08 -2.23 10.17
CA GLN A 235 5.40 -1.10 9.52
C GLN A 235 4.57 -0.29 10.52
N ILE A 236 3.82 -0.95 11.41
CA ILE A 236 3.06 -0.27 12.47
C ILE A 236 4.01 0.50 13.40
N ALA A 237 5.11 -0.11 13.83
CA ALA A 237 6.11 0.55 14.66
C ALA A 237 6.72 1.78 13.95
N ALA A 238 7.05 1.66 12.67
CA ALA A 238 7.56 2.76 11.85
C ALA A 238 6.56 3.94 11.83
N LEU A 239 5.28 3.64 11.60
CA LEU A 239 4.21 4.63 11.55
C LEU A 239 3.97 5.33 12.89
N ILE A 240 4.02 4.59 14.01
CA ILE A 240 3.90 5.17 15.35
C ILE A 240 5.06 6.15 15.61
N ILE A 241 6.29 5.74 15.33
CA ILE A 241 7.48 6.57 15.52
C ILE A 241 7.42 7.81 14.60
N LEU A 242 6.98 7.63 13.35
CA LEU A 242 6.79 8.74 12.40
C LEU A 242 5.79 9.76 12.93
N ARG A 243 4.65 9.29 13.44
CA ARG A 243 3.61 10.12 14.05
C ARG A 243 4.14 10.90 15.24
N GLU A 244 4.83 10.23 16.16
CA GLU A 244 5.39 10.87 17.36
C GLU A 244 6.45 11.91 17.01
N SER A 245 7.31 11.61 16.04
CA SER A 245 8.35 12.53 15.57
C SER A 245 7.72 13.76 14.91
N ALA A 246 6.67 13.59 14.10
CA ALA A 246 5.92 14.70 13.52
C ALA A 246 5.24 15.58 14.59
N ILE A 247 4.71 14.98 15.66
CA ILE A 247 4.12 15.72 16.79
C ILE A 247 5.20 16.51 17.55
N LYS A 248 6.37 15.91 17.80
CA LYS A 248 7.50 16.58 18.45
C LYS A 248 7.97 17.79 17.63
N ALA A 249 8.18 17.61 16.32
CA ALA A 249 8.52 18.68 15.39
C ALA A 249 7.49 19.84 15.42
N LEU A 250 6.19 19.51 15.42
CA LEU A 250 5.13 20.53 15.52
C LEU A 250 5.16 21.30 16.84
N LYS A 251 5.47 20.63 17.96
CA LYS A 251 5.59 21.27 19.28
C LYS A 251 6.78 22.21 19.34
N GLU A 252 7.94 21.80 18.82
CA GLU A 252 9.14 22.65 18.78
C GLU A 252 8.90 23.93 17.96
N ALA A 253 8.21 23.83 16.81
CA ALA A 253 7.83 24.99 16.00
C ALA A 253 6.76 25.90 16.63
N SER A 254 6.12 25.47 17.72
CA SER A 254 5.23 26.32 18.53
C SER A 254 5.94 27.04 19.66
N GLN A 255 7.16 26.61 20.02
CA GLN A 255 7.96 27.17 21.10
C GLN A 255 9.05 28.16 20.62
N ALA A 256 9.37 28.20 19.33
CA ALA A 256 10.28 29.19 18.76
C ALA A 256 9.70 30.63 18.89
N PRO A 257 10.37 31.56 19.60
CA PRO A 257 9.88 32.92 19.80
C PRO A 257 9.73 33.69 18.49
N ALA A 258 8.72 34.57 18.42
CA ALA A 258 8.60 35.59 17.38
C ALA A 258 9.63 36.72 17.59
N THR A 259 10.93 36.41 17.59
CA THR A 259 12.00 37.42 17.72
C THR A 259 12.59 37.71 16.35
N ASN A 260 11.91 38.57 15.60
CA ASN A 260 12.47 39.42 14.56
C ASN A 260 11.68 40.74 14.58
N ALA A 261 11.67 41.42 15.74
CA ALA A 261 11.40 42.85 15.75
C ALA A 261 12.69 43.53 15.26
N PRO A 262 12.63 44.41 14.23
CA PRO A 262 13.82 45.12 13.78
C PRO A 262 14.42 45.94 14.93
N PRO A 263 15.75 46.09 15.02
CA PRO A 263 16.36 46.97 16.00
C PRO A 263 15.79 48.37 15.82
N ALA A 264 15.20 48.91 16.89
CA ALA A 264 14.83 50.31 16.94
C ALA A 264 16.12 51.13 16.80
N SER A 265 16.25 51.82 15.68
CA SER A 265 17.27 52.86 15.50
C SER A 265 17.03 53.93 16.56
N GLN A 266 17.93 54.02 17.54
CA GLN A 266 18.16 55.23 18.33
C GLN A 266 19.17 56.11 17.59
#